data_AF-A0A960EKS2-F1
#
_entry.id   AF-A0A960EKS2-F1
#
_cell.length_a   1.000
_cell.length_b   1.000
_cell.length_c   1.000
_cell.angle_alpha   90.00
_cell.angle_beta   90.00
_cell.angle_gamma   90.00
#
_symmetry.space_group_name_H-M   'P 1'
#
loop_
_entity.id
_entity.type
_entity.pdbx_description
1 polymer ?
#
loop_
_entity_poly.entity_id
_entity_poly.type
_entity_poly.pdbx_seq_one_letter_code
_entity_poly.pdbx_strand_id
1 'polypeptide(L)'
;MAQPMNDHRYVTRSPKVLLALLVTLLVVLASCGGDSDDDADASTNGADAAATDLDDDSSGDSGDGGDADGEWTDADFERLVTTTVDGYTLDSSSVSEYGNATVQYTQQGADGDDPLTAVVTFTNCDPFTCVDLGAELTEEQRTNMRSVLAPVHIDNPDLVEEVSTEQVDGRPALVAYYRSFVEDGGSTATANTYRMTTHDDLHLIAITVTPDLSAGVQADSAEELEQQMTADDAAAVAADILDAFSNELS
;
A
#
# COMPACT_ATOMS: atom_id res chain seq x y z
N MET A 1 -39.00 54.52 29.01
CA MET A 1 -38.11 53.38 29.27
C MET A 1 -38.74 52.16 28.62
N ALA A 2 -38.21 51.73 27.48
CA ALA A 2 -38.69 50.58 26.71
C ALA A 2 -37.47 49.78 26.25
N GLN A 3 -37.54 48.46 26.43
CA GLN A 3 -36.47 47.48 26.18
C GLN A 3 -36.17 47.32 24.68
N PRO A 4 -34.93 46.99 24.28
CA PRO A 4 -34.65 46.56 22.92
C PRO A 4 -34.99 45.06 22.74
N MET A 5 -35.64 44.76 21.62
CA MET A 5 -36.00 43.42 21.14
C MET A 5 -34.74 42.69 20.62
N ASN A 6 -34.54 41.46 21.10
CA ASN A 6 -33.60 40.49 20.54
C ASN A 6 -34.13 39.99 19.18
N ASP A 7 -33.35 40.18 18.12
CA ASP A 7 -33.62 39.63 16.79
C ASP A 7 -32.82 38.32 16.63
N HIS A 8 -33.44 37.19 16.99
CA HIS A 8 -32.89 35.86 16.75
C HIS A 8 -33.14 35.45 15.29
N ARG A 9 -32.14 35.67 14.42
CA ARG A 9 -32.11 35.05 13.10
C ARG A 9 -31.69 33.59 13.22
N TYR A 10 -32.67 32.70 13.10
CA TYR A 10 -32.45 31.28 12.81
C TYR A 10 -31.89 31.15 11.39
N VAL A 11 -30.62 30.75 11.27
CA VAL A 11 -30.04 30.27 10.02
C VAL A 11 -30.27 28.76 9.96
N THR A 12 -31.29 28.34 9.22
CA THR A 12 -31.49 26.94 8.83
C THR A 12 -30.47 26.57 7.76
N ARG A 13 -29.36 25.91 8.14
CA ARG A 13 -28.51 25.18 7.19
C ARG A 13 -29.10 23.79 6.96
N SER A 14 -29.57 23.57 5.74
CA SER A 14 -29.99 22.28 5.23
C SER A 14 -28.80 21.29 5.21
N PRO A 15 -28.95 20.04 5.64
CA PRO A 15 -27.91 19.03 5.48
C PRO A 15 -27.92 18.55 4.03
N LYS A 16 -26.87 18.89 3.28
CA LYS A 16 -26.56 18.16 2.05
C LYS A 16 -25.90 16.86 2.48
N VAL A 17 -26.63 15.76 2.28
CA VAL A 17 -26.17 14.38 2.44
C VAL A 17 -24.93 14.21 1.54
N LEU A 18 -23.76 14.09 2.15
CA LEU A 18 -22.53 13.70 1.47
C LEU A 18 -22.58 12.17 1.31
N LEU A 19 -22.81 11.72 0.09
CA LEU A 19 -22.70 10.32 -0.29
C LEU A 19 -21.21 10.05 -0.52
N ALA A 20 -20.50 9.61 0.52
CA ALA A 20 -19.13 9.12 0.37
C ALA A 20 -19.18 7.77 -0.35
N LEU A 21 -18.79 7.77 -1.62
CA LEU A 21 -18.66 6.56 -2.42
C LEU A 21 -17.29 5.95 -2.10
N LEU A 22 -17.28 4.98 -1.18
CA LEU A 22 -16.13 4.17 -0.84
C LEU A 22 -15.90 3.19 -2.00
N VAL A 23 -14.89 3.43 -2.84
CA VAL A 23 -14.46 2.49 -3.88
C VAL A 23 -13.28 1.71 -3.32
N THR A 24 -13.57 0.54 -2.75
CA THR A 24 -12.56 -0.48 -2.43
C THR A 24 -12.09 -1.08 -3.75
N LEU A 25 -10.93 -0.66 -4.24
CA LEU A 25 -10.30 -1.25 -5.43
C LEU A 25 -9.63 -2.58 -5.02
N LEU A 26 -10.36 -3.68 -5.22
CA LEU A 26 -9.84 -5.04 -5.07
C LEU A 26 -9.10 -5.39 -6.38
N VAL A 27 -7.77 -5.50 -6.33
CA VAL A 27 -6.98 -6.02 -7.45
C VAL A 27 -7.15 -7.54 -7.48
N VAL A 28 -8.05 -8.03 -8.34
CA VAL A 28 -8.12 -9.45 -8.70
C VAL A 28 -7.13 -9.68 -9.84
N LEU A 29 -6.03 -10.38 -9.55
CA LEU A 29 -5.16 -10.95 -10.57
C LEU A 29 -5.94 -12.00 -11.36
N ALA A 30 -6.34 -11.65 -12.58
CA ALA A 30 -6.89 -12.60 -13.54
C ALA A 30 -5.73 -13.25 -14.33
N SER A 31 -5.32 -14.46 -13.96
CA SER A 31 -4.52 -15.31 -14.84
C SER A 31 -5.45 -16.05 -15.81
N CYS A 32 -5.25 -15.80 -17.10
CA CYS A 32 -5.87 -16.51 -18.20
C CYS A 32 -4.97 -17.67 -18.67
N GLY A 33 -5.58 -18.84 -18.90
CA GLY A 33 -4.99 -20.00 -19.59
C GLY A 33 -5.71 -21.25 -19.12
N GLY A 34 -6.54 -21.95 -19.88
CA GLY A 34 -6.65 -22.10 -21.32
C GLY A 34 -6.81 -23.61 -21.57
N ASP A 35 -7.99 -24.00 -22.03
CA ASP A 35 -8.48 -25.38 -22.15
C ASP A 35 -7.58 -26.34 -22.95
N SER A 36 -7.59 -27.62 -22.57
CA SER A 36 -7.35 -28.75 -23.46
C SER A 36 -8.16 -29.95 -22.97
N ASP A 37 -9.16 -30.31 -23.76
CA ASP A 37 -10.03 -31.47 -23.64
C ASP A 37 -9.32 -32.80 -23.98
N ASP A 38 -9.97 -33.89 -23.56
CA ASP A 38 -9.93 -35.26 -24.07
C ASP A 38 -8.72 -36.17 -23.75
N ASP A 39 -8.94 -37.18 -22.88
CA ASP A 39 -9.26 -38.54 -23.35
C ASP A 39 -9.42 -39.51 -22.17
N ALA A 40 -10.53 -40.24 -22.18
CA ALA A 40 -10.75 -41.43 -21.37
C ALA A 40 -10.02 -42.63 -22.01
N ASP A 41 -9.33 -43.46 -21.23
CA ASP A 41 -9.48 -44.91 -21.37
C ASP A 41 -8.89 -45.71 -20.20
N ALA A 42 -9.56 -46.85 -19.96
CA ALA A 42 -9.37 -47.78 -18.87
C ALA A 42 -8.26 -48.83 -19.12
N SER A 43 -8.11 -49.71 -18.11
CA SER A 43 -7.45 -51.04 -18.11
C SER A 43 -6.10 -51.07 -17.37
N THR A 44 -6.05 -51.48 -16.10
CA THR A 44 -6.06 -52.87 -15.57
C THR A 44 -4.93 -53.75 -16.08
N ASN A 45 -4.05 -54.15 -15.15
CA ASN A 45 -3.35 -55.44 -14.96
C ASN A 45 -2.18 -55.15 -13.99
N GLY A 46 -1.94 -55.81 -12.87
CA GLY A 46 -2.46 -57.05 -12.30
C GLY A 46 -1.38 -57.68 -11.41
N ALA A 47 -1.82 -58.31 -10.32
CA ALA A 47 -1.10 -59.27 -9.44
C ALA A 47 0.04 -58.73 -8.56
N ASP A 48 0.32 -59.22 -7.35
CA ASP A 48 -0.34 -60.09 -6.35
C ASP A 48 0.59 -60.00 -5.10
N ALA A 49 -0.03 -60.11 -3.92
CA ALA A 49 0.49 -60.48 -2.60
C ALA A 49 1.90 -60.04 -2.15
N ALA A 50 1.95 -59.30 -1.05
CA ALA A 50 2.33 -59.89 0.23
C ALA A 50 1.86 -58.99 1.38
N ALA A 51 1.04 -59.56 2.25
CA ALA A 51 0.78 -59.03 3.57
C ALA A 51 2.05 -59.15 4.40
N THR A 52 2.50 -58.02 4.95
CA THR A 52 3.35 -57.99 6.14
C THR A 52 2.74 -56.98 7.09
N ASP A 53 2.18 -57.51 8.18
CA ASP A 53 2.00 -56.82 9.45
C ASP A 53 3.22 -55.95 9.74
N LEU A 54 2.98 -54.66 9.94
CA LEU A 54 3.85 -53.83 10.75
C LEU A 54 2.97 -53.03 11.68
N ASP A 55 3.28 -53.24 12.95
CA ASP A 55 2.53 -52.85 14.13
C ASP A 55 2.19 -51.35 14.17
N ASP A 56 0.96 -51.14 14.61
CA ASP A 56 0.39 -49.90 15.13
C ASP A 56 1.10 -49.53 16.45
N ASP A 57 2.03 -48.59 16.38
CA ASP A 57 2.48 -47.81 17.53
C ASP A 57 2.42 -46.32 17.17
N SER A 58 1.20 -45.80 17.22
CA SER A 58 0.90 -44.38 17.35
C SER A 58 1.41 -43.87 18.71
N SER A 59 2.68 -43.50 18.76
CA SER A 59 3.17 -42.53 19.74
C SER A 59 3.34 -41.20 19.02
N GLY A 60 2.29 -40.38 19.08
CA GLY A 60 2.34 -38.98 18.71
C GLY A 60 3.37 -38.26 19.57
N ASP A 61 4.53 -38.04 18.97
CA ASP A 61 5.47 -37.01 19.38
C ASP A 61 5.10 -35.77 18.56
N SER A 62 4.22 -34.94 19.13
CA SER A 62 4.03 -33.56 18.70
C SER A 62 5.23 -32.75 19.20
N GLY A 63 6.38 -33.01 18.59
CA GLY A 63 7.64 -32.31 18.86
C GLY A 63 7.85 -31.20 17.84
N ASP A 64 7.28 -30.04 18.15
CA ASP A 64 7.93 -28.74 17.94
C ASP A 64 8.63 -28.56 16.57
N GLY A 65 7.82 -28.49 15.51
CA GLY A 65 8.24 -27.86 14.27
C GLY A 65 8.39 -26.37 14.54
N GLY A 66 9.58 -25.96 14.96
CA GLY A 66 9.93 -24.54 15.00
C GLY A 66 9.88 -24.00 13.58
N ASP A 67 8.80 -23.33 13.24
CA ASP A 67 8.70 -22.41 12.11
C ASP A 67 9.70 -21.27 12.38
N ALA A 68 10.94 -21.51 11.93
CA ALA A 68 12.02 -20.53 11.91
C ALA A 68 12.35 -20.20 10.45
N ASP A 69 11.32 -20.02 9.64
CA ASP A 69 11.38 -19.50 8.28
C ASP A 69 11.57 -17.98 8.23
N GLY A 70 11.51 -17.29 9.37
CA GLY A 70 11.85 -15.87 9.48
C GLY A 70 10.78 -14.94 8.90
N GLU A 71 9.61 -15.47 8.57
CA GLU A 71 8.43 -14.71 8.20
C GLU A 71 7.83 -13.98 9.43
N TRP A 72 7.11 -12.88 9.21
CA TRP A 72 6.35 -12.25 10.28
C TRP A 72 5.18 -13.12 10.73
N THR A 73 5.07 -13.25 12.05
CA THR A 73 3.95 -13.88 12.71
C THR A 73 2.79 -12.89 12.91
N ASP A 74 1.61 -13.40 13.29
CA ASP A 74 0.48 -12.54 13.69
C ASP A 74 0.88 -11.53 14.79
N ALA A 75 1.73 -11.95 15.73
CA ALA A 75 2.21 -11.09 16.80
C ALA A 75 3.14 -9.96 16.28
N ASP A 76 3.89 -10.23 15.21
CA ASP A 76 4.72 -9.21 14.54
C ASP A 76 3.83 -8.20 13.81
N PHE A 77 2.82 -8.66 13.10
CA PHE A 77 1.85 -7.75 12.47
C PHE A 77 1.10 -6.91 13.50
N GLU A 78 0.68 -7.49 14.64
CA GLU A 78 0.06 -6.75 15.75
C GLU A 78 1.00 -5.69 16.35
N ARG A 79 2.31 -5.98 16.42
CA ARG A 79 3.31 -5.01 16.84
C ARG A 79 3.46 -3.87 15.83
N LEU A 80 3.65 -4.19 14.55
CA LEU A 80 3.81 -3.22 13.45
C LEU A 80 2.66 -2.21 13.38
N VAL A 81 1.41 -2.66 13.58
CA VAL A 81 0.22 -1.78 13.52
C VAL A 81 0.07 -0.82 14.71
N THR A 82 0.93 -0.96 15.72
CA THR A 82 0.95 -0.11 16.92
C THR A 82 2.23 0.72 17.06
N THR A 83 3.17 0.57 16.12
CA THR A 83 4.40 1.37 16.09
C THR A 83 4.05 2.86 16.04
N THR A 84 4.80 3.67 16.78
CA THR A 84 4.67 5.12 16.76
C THR A 84 5.87 5.72 16.04
N VAL A 85 5.62 6.66 15.14
CA VAL A 85 6.67 7.40 14.45
C VAL A 85 6.71 8.84 14.95
N ASP A 86 7.89 9.28 15.41
CA ASP A 86 8.09 10.64 15.92
C ASP A 86 7.80 11.67 14.83
N GLY A 87 6.98 12.69 15.15
CA GLY A 87 6.55 13.70 14.17
C GLY A 87 5.35 13.30 13.33
N TYR A 88 4.75 12.12 13.57
CA TYR A 88 3.57 11.66 12.86
C TYR A 88 2.43 11.29 13.80
N THR A 89 1.20 11.37 13.30
CA THR A 89 0.00 10.87 13.96
C THR A 89 -0.42 9.58 13.29
N LEU A 90 -0.61 8.50 14.05
CA LEU A 90 -1.21 7.27 13.55
C LEU A 90 -2.72 7.48 13.38
N ASP A 91 -3.20 7.49 12.14
CA ASP A 91 -4.61 7.75 11.80
C ASP A 91 -5.44 6.48 11.85
N SER A 92 -4.91 5.41 11.27
CA SER A 92 -5.57 4.11 11.19
C SER A 92 -4.55 2.99 11.05
N SER A 93 -4.96 1.80 11.49
CA SER A 93 -4.18 0.60 11.27
C SER A 93 -5.09 -0.63 11.23
N SER A 94 -4.62 -1.67 10.54
CA SER A 94 -5.36 -2.93 10.39
C SER A 94 -4.42 -4.08 10.09
N VAL A 95 -4.76 -5.26 10.61
CA VAL A 95 -4.18 -6.54 10.19
C VAL A 95 -5.26 -7.31 9.43
N SER A 96 -4.92 -7.80 8.24
CA SER A 96 -5.79 -8.67 7.45
C SER A 96 -5.72 -10.10 7.94
N GLU A 97 -6.77 -10.88 7.71
CA GLU A 97 -6.79 -12.33 8.01
C GLU A 97 -5.78 -13.15 7.22
N TYR A 98 -5.13 -12.54 6.21
CA TYR A 98 -4.18 -13.17 5.30
C TYR A 98 -2.73 -12.79 5.59
N GLY A 99 -2.40 -12.31 6.79
CA GLY A 99 -1.01 -12.01 7.16
C GLY A 99 -0.45 -10.79 6.44
N ASN A 100 -1.23 -9.71 6.38
CA ASN A 100 -0.76 -8.39 5.92
C ASN A 100 -1.17 -7.33 6.92
N ALA A 101 -0.32 -6.34 7.16
CA ALA A 101 -0.67 -5.17 7.94
C ALA A 101 -0.66 -3.91 7.09
N THR A 102 -1.54 -2.97 7.44
CA THR A 102 -1.56 -1.62 6.86
C THR A 102 -1.66 -0.61 7.99
N VAL A 103 -0.85 0.44 7.90
CA VAL A 103 -0.88 1.59 8.80
C VAL A 103 -0.92 2.87 7.99
N GLN A 104 -1.61 3.88 8.51
CA GLN A 104 -1.65 5.20 7.93
C GLN A 104 -1.17 6.21 8.96
N TYR A 105 -0.21 7.04 8.54
CA TYR A 105 0.33 8.14 9.29
C TYR A 105 0.06 9.47 8.59
N THR A 106 -0.22 10.51 9.35
CA THR A 106 -0.21 11.89 8.86
C THR A 106 0.90 12.67 9.57
N GLN A 107 1.76 13.31 8.79
CA GLN A 107 2.83 14.16 9.29
C GLN A 107 2.24 15.30 10.11
N GLN A 108 2.77 15.51 11.32
CA GLN A 108 2.44 16.67 12.12
C GLN A 108 3.17 17.87 11.48
N GLY A 109 2.43 18.65 10.69
CA GLY A 109 3.00 19.81 10.01
C GLY A 109 3.72 20.75 10.98
N ALA A 110 4.91 21.22 10.59
CA ALA A 110 5.47 22.44 11.16
C ALA A 110 4.58 23.62 10.74
N ASP A 111 4.54 24.71 11.53
CA ASP A 111 3.70 25.88 11.22
C ASP A 111 3.94 26.40 9.78
N GLY A 112 3.06 26.06 8.83
CA GLY A 112 3.09 26.55 7.45
C GLY A 112 3.19 25.52 6.32
N ASP A 113 3.46 24.24 6.62
CA ASP A 113 3.56 23.19 5.60
C ASP A 113 2.23 22.41 5.46
N ASP A 114 1.88 22.01 4.23
CA ASP A 114 0.74 21.14 3.97
C ASP A 114 1.07 19.72 4.49
N PRO A 115 0.23 19.14 5.37
CA PRO A 115 0.52 17.84 5.95
C PRO A 115 0.54 16.75 4.87
N LEU A 116 1.47 15.80 5.00
CA LEU A 116 1.58 14.64 4.13
C LEU A 116 1.03 13.39 4.83
N THR A 117 0.30 12.56 4.10
CA THR A 117 -0.17 11.25 4.55
C THR A 117 0.70 10.15 3.96
N ALA A 118 1.18 9.24 4.79
CA ALA A 118 1.89 8.03 4.41
C ALA A 118 1.04 6.79 4.75
N VAL A 119 0.78 5.95 3.75
CA VAL A 119 0.22 4.60 3.94
C VAL A 119 1.32 3.58 3.77
N VAL A 120 1.51 2.73 4.78
CA VAL A 120 2.51 1.67 4.79
C VAL A 120 1.81 0.33 4.79
N THR A 121 2.25 -0.57 3.92
CA THR A 121 1.79 -1.96 3.85
C THR A 121 2.96 -2.89 4.13
N PHE A 122 2.69 -3.89 4.95
CA PHE A 122 3.60 -4.95 5.38
C PHE A 122 3.07 -6.30 4.92
N THR A 123 3.91 -7.07 4.25
CA THR A 123 3.57 -8.39 3.70
C THR A 123 4.78 -9.31 3.78
N ASN A 124 4.55 -10.59 4.06
CA ASN A 124 5.60 -11.61 3.91
C ASN A 124 5.89 -11.84 2.42
N CYS A 125 7.16 -11.95 2.08
CA CYS A 125 7.59 -12.21 0.72
C CYS A 125 7.14 -13.58 0.25
N ASP A 126 6.57 -13.62 -0.95
CA ASP A 126 6.41 -14.82 -1.75
C ASP A 126 6.94 -14.55 -3.17
N PRO A 127 7.11 -15.58 -4.02
CA PRO A 127 7.64 -15.41 -5.38
C PRO A 127 6.84 -14.46 -6.30
N PHE A 128 5.63 -14.04 -5.89
CA PHE A 128 4.76 -13.12 -6.60
C PHE A 128 4.70 -11.73 -5.96
N THR A 129 4.93 -11.59 -4.65
CA THR A 129 4.90 -10.30 -3.95
C THR A 129 6.26 -9.60 -3.96
N CYS A 130 7.37 -10.33 -3.84
CA CYS A 130 8.72 -9.76 -3.83
C CYS A 130 9.33 -9.75 -5.23
N VAL A 131 9.05 -8.64 -5.92
CA VAL A 131 9.64 -8.34 -7.23
C VAL A 131 11.13 -8.05 -7.04
N ASP A 132 11.98 -8.64 -7.88
CA ASP A 132 13.43 -8.38 -7.89
C ASP A 132 13.73 -6.88 -8.01
N LEU A 133 14.25 -6.27 -6.94
CA LEU A 133 14.66 -4.86 -6.88
C LEU A 133 16.07 -4.63 -7.44
N GLY A 134 16.46 -5.42 -8.44
CA GLY A 134 17.77 -5.38 -9.09
C GLY A 134 18.25 -3.98 -9.49
N ALA A 135 19.56 -3.87 -9.76
CA ALA A 135 20.22 -2.59 -10.02
C ALA A 135 19.73 -1.83 -11.27
N GLU A 136 18.93 -2.47 -12.14
CA GLU A 136 18.40 -1.87 -13.35
C GLU A 136 16.86 -1.95 -13.36
N LEU A 137 16.22 -0.80 -13.58
CA LEU A 137 14.77 -0.71 -13.72
C LEU A 137 14.30 -1.37 -15.04
N THR A 138 13.43 -2.37 -14.93
CA THR A 138 12.80 -3.03 -16.07
C THR A 138 11.56 -2.25 -16.57
N GLU A 139 11.18 -2.47 -17.83
CA GLU A 139 9.98 -1.85 -18.40
C GLU A 139 8.68 -2.37 -17.76
N GLU A 140 8.68 -3.64 -17.33
CA GLU A 140 7.59 -4.23 -16.57
C GLU A 140 7.40 -3.52 -15.23
N GLN A 141 8.49 -3.30 -14.47
CA GLN A 141 8.44 -2.54 -13.23
C GLN A 141 7.94 -1.11 -13.42
N ARG A 142 8.40 -0.41 -14.46
CA ARG A 142 7.91 0.94 -14.79
C ARG A 142 6.41 0.92 -15.11
N THR A 143 5.95 -0.07 -15.88
CA THR A 143 4.54 -0.23 -16.24
C THR A 143 3.68 -0.54 -15.01
N ASN A 144 4.15 -1.44 -14.14
CA ASN A 144 3.48 -1.79 -12.89
C ASN A 144 3.39 -0.58 -11.96
N MET A 145 4.45 0.24 -11.87
CA MET A 145 4.42 1.48 -11.08
C MET A 145 3.43 2.49 -11.66
N ARG A 146 3.35 2.64 -12.99
CA ARG A 146 2.37 3.53 -13.64
C ARG A 146 0.92 3.08 -13.47
N SER A 147 0.67 1.80 -13.22
CA SER A 147 -0.68 1.23 -13.18
C SER A 147 -1.59 1.80 -12.08
N VAL A 148 -1.03 2.49 -11.09
CA VAL A 148 -1.83 3.19 -10.06
C VAL A 148 -2.45 4.48 -10.54
N LEU A 149 -1.96 5.05 -11.63
CA LEU A 149 -2.50 6.29 -12.18
C LEU A 149 -3.76 5.99 -12.98
N ALA A 150 -4.76 6.85 -12.81
CA ALA A 150 -5.92 6.84 -13.70
C ALA A 150 -5.48 7.18 -15.14
N PRO A 151 -6.12 6.62 -16.19
CA PRO A 151 -5.74 6.85 -17.58
C PRO A 151 -5.59 8.32 -17.98
N VAL A 152 -6.43 9.20 -17.41
CA VAL A 152 -6.37 10.65 -17.65
C VAL A 152 -5.01 11.27 -17.30
N HIS A 153 -4.31 10.73 -16.29
CA HIS A 153 -2.98 11.18 -15.90
C HIS A 153 -1.88 10.55 -16.76
N ILE A 154 -2.06 9.30 -17.18
CA ILE A 154 -1.11 8.58 -18.05
C ILE A 154 -1.03 9.25 -19.42
N ASP A 155 -2.17 9.68 -19.95
CA ASP A 155 -2.28 10.34 -21.26
C ASP A 155 -1.94 11.85 -21.20
N ASN A 156 -1.70 12.40 -20.00
CA ASN A 156 -1.35 13.81 -19.83
C ASN A 156 0.10 14.07 -20.34
N PRO A 157 0.30 14.92 -21.36
CA PRO A 157 1.65 15.25 -21.83
C PRO A 157 2.52 15.96 -20.78
N ASP A 158 1.89 16.56 -19.77
CA ASP A 158 2.56 17.27 -18.67
C ASP A 158 2.73 16.39 -17.41
N LEU A 159 2.53 15.06 -17.53
CA LEU A 159 2.84 14.12 -16.45
C LEU A 159 4.33 14.21 -16.11
N VAL A 160 4.62 14.58 -14.86
CA VAL A 160 5.92 14.36 -14.24
C VAL A 160 5.95 12.93 -13.73
N GLU A 161 6.90 12.16 -14.22
CA GLU A 161 7.18 10.80 -13.78
C GLU A 161 8.67 10.66 -13.52
N GLU A 162 8.99 10.23 -12.30
CA GLU A 162 10.34 9.91 -11.88
C GLU A 162 10.32 8.50 -11.28
N VAL A 163 10.93 7.53 -11.96
CA VAL A 163 10.99 6.13 -11.51
C VAL A 163 12.44 5.67 -11.51
N SER A 164 12.89 5.14 -10.38
CA SER A 164 14.27 4.68 -10.21
C SER A 164 14.35 3.51 -9.24
N THR A 165 15.46 2.78 -9.32
CA THR A 165 15.91 1.91 -8.23
C THR A 165 17.00 2.63 -7.46
N GLU A 166 16.92 2.61 -6.13
CA GLU A 166 17.87 3.30 -5.25
C GLU A 166 18.14 2.50 -3.98
N GLN A 167 19.03 3.01 -3.13
CA GLN A 167 19.35 2.45 -1.82
C GLN A 167 18.76 3.34 -0.74
N VAL A 168 17.78 2.83 0.00
CA VAL A 168 17.14 3.52 1.13
C VAL A 168 17.46 2.74 2.40
N ASP A 169 18.11 3.39 3.36
CA ASP A 169 18.61 2.74 4.58
C ASP A 169 19.43 1.46 4.33
N GLY A 170 20.23 1.47 3.25
CA GLY A 170 21.06 0.32 2.85
C GLY A 170 20.30 -0.86 2.25
N ARG A 171 19.00 -0.72 1.99
CA ARG A 171 18.15 -1.70 1.30
C ARG A 171 17.84 -1.24 -0.13
N PRO A 172 17.82 -2.15 -1.12
CA PRO A 172 17.34 -1.81 -2.45
C PRO A 172 15.86 -1.41 -2.38
N ALA A 173 15.51 -0.34 -3.09
CA ALA A 173 14.14 0.14 -3.18
C ALA A 173 13.80 0.50 -4.63
N LEU A 174 12.57 0.20 -5.03
CA LEU A 174 11.95 0.74 -6.24
C LEU A 174 11.11 1.93 -5.85
N VAL A 175 11.43 3.11 -6.38
CA VAL A 175 10.75 4.36 -6.08
C VAL A 175 10.11 4.96 -7.31
N ALA A 176 8.94 5.58 -7.13
CA ALA A 176 8.22 6.28 -8.18
C ALA A 176 7.55 7.53 -7.61
N TYR A 177 7.78 8.68 -8.24
CA TYR A 177 7.05 9.92 -8.01
C TYR A 177 6.24 10.27 -9.25
N TYR A 178 4.97 10.59 -9.04
CA TYR A 178 4.03 11.00 -10.09
C TYR A 178 3.36 12.30 -9.71
N ARG A 179 3.44 13.30 -10.60
CA ARG A 179 2.68 14.54 -10.49
C ARG A 179 1.98 14.87 -11.79
N SER A 180 0.67 15.09 -11.74
CA SER A 180 -0.17 15.37 -12.89
C SER A 180 -1.34 16.25 -12.50
N PHE A 181 -1.55 17.33 -13.25
CA PHE A 181 -2.69 18.22 -13.13
C PHE A 181 -3.40 18.27 -14.47
N VAL A 182 -4.69 17.93 -14.50
CA VAL A 182 -5.51 17.92 -15.71
C VAL A 182 -6.76 18.74 -15.48
N GLU A 183 -7.00 19.70 -16.35
CA GLU A 183 -8.27 20.44 -16.44
C GLU A 183 -8.95 20.12 -17.77
N ASP A 184 -10.19 19.64 -17.70
CA ASP A 184 -11.02 19.45 -18.88
C ASP A 184 -12.46 19.93 -18.62
N GLY A 185 -12.91 20.89 -19.42
CA GLY A 185 -14.31 21.35 -19.41
C GLY A 185 -14.82 21.86 -18.05
N GLY A 186 -13.94 22.33 -17.16
CA GLY A 186 -14.29 22.78 -15.80
C GLY A 186 -14.29 21.68 -14.74
N SER A 187 -13.76 20.49 -15.06
CA SER A 187 -13.40 19.45 -14.09
C SER A 187 -11.89 19.38 -13.94
N THR A 188 -11.43 19.22 -12.71
CA THR A 188 -10.01 19.07 -12.37
C THR A 188 -9.75 17.64 -11.89
N ALA A 189 -8.66 17.05 -12.34
CA ALA A 189 -8.12 15.79 -11.83
C ALA A 189 -6.66 16.00 -11.46
N THR A 190 -6.25 15.50 -10.30
CA THR A 190 -4.88 15.63 -9.80
C THR A 190 -4.31 14.27 -9.39
N ALA A 191 -3.00 14.12 -9.61
CA ALA A 191 -2.19 13.07 -9.00
C ALA A 191 -0.94 13.74 -8.43
N ASN A 192 -0.63 13.49 -7.17
CA ASN A 192 0.65 13.84 -6.55
C ASN A 192 0.96 12.74 -5.53
N THR A 193 1.73 11.75 -5.97
CA THR A 193 1.96 10.53 -5.20
C THR A 193 3.39 10.07 -5.34
N TYR A 194 3.97 9.70 -4.20
CA TYR A 194 5.25 9.02 -4.11
C TYR A 194 5.00 7.59 -3.66
N ARG A 195 5.72 6.64 -4.24
CA ARG A 195 5.67 5.23 -3.89
C ARG A 195 7.08 4.70 -3.73
N MET A 196 7.30 3.95 -2.66
CA MET A 196 8.52 3.21 -2.42
C MET A 196 8.15 1.77 -2.08
N THR A 197 8.84 0.82 -2.70
CA THR A 197 8.77 -0.60 -2.34
C THR A 197 10.18 -1.10 -2.04
N THR A 198 10.37 -1.70 -0.87
CA THR A 198 11.64 -2.34 -0.48
C THR A 198 11.34 -3.70 0.15
N HIS A 199 12.30 -4.63 0.10
CA HIS A 199 12.20 -5.91 0.77
C HIS A 199 13.57 -6.44 1.22
N ASP A 200 13.58 -7.38 2.16
CA ASP A 200 14.76 -8.14 2.62
C ASP A 200 14.70 -9.63 2.28
N ASP A 201 13.94 -9.98 1.23
CA ASP A 201 13.68 -11.33 0.71
C ASP A 201 12.69 -12.15 1.56
N LEU A 202 12.46 -11.75 2.82
CA LEU A 202 11.44 -12.33 3.70
C LEU A 202 10.27 -11.40 3.91
N HIS A 203 10.50 -10.09 3.90
CA HIS A 203 9.48 -9.10 4.17
C HIS A 203 9.48 -8.01 3.13
N LEU A 204 8.28 -7.61 2.70
CA LEU A 204 8.05 -6.47 1.82
C LEU A 204 7.43 -5.33 2.61
N ILE A 205 7.95 -4.13 2.36
CA ILE A 205 7.40 -2.86 2.84
C ILE A 205 7.11 -1.99 1.63
N ALA A 206 5.85 -1.58 1.49
CA ALA A 206 5.44 -0.61 0.51
C ALA A 206 4.93 0.64 1.21
N ILE A 207 5.50 1.80 0.87
CA ILE A 207 5.11 3.11 1.39
C ILE A 207 4.53 3.93 0.24
N THR A 208 3.34 4.49 0.43
CA THR A 208 2.75 5.47 -0.48
C THR A 208 2.55 6.78 0.27
N VAL A 209 3.09 7.87 -0.25
CA VAL A 209 2.96 9.21 0.33
C VAL A 209 2.14 10.09 -0.61
N THR A 210 1.20 10.85 -0.06
CA THR A 210 0.33 11.79 -0.76
C THR A 210 0.08 13.03 0.08
N PRO A 211 -0.23 14.20 -0.51
CA PRO A 211 -0.75 15.33 0.24
C PRO A 211 -2.00 14.95 1.04
N ASP A 212 -2.12 15.44 2.28
CA ASP A 212 -3.34 15.27 3.06
C ASP A 212 -4.44 16.20 2.53
N LEU A 213 -5.41 15.60 1.86
CA LEU A 213 -6.58 16.30 1.32
C LEU A 213 -7.76 16.33 2.30
N SER A 214 -7.57 15.99 3.58
CA SER A 214 -8.64 15.93 4.59
C SER A 214 -9.36 17.27 4.80
N ALA A 215 -8.68 18.39 4.53
CA ALA A 215 -9.26 19.73 4.53
C ALA A 215 -10.15 20.02 3.29
N GLY A 216 -10.20 19.11 2.31
CA GLY A 216 -10.94 19.27 1.06
C GLY A 216 -10.33 20.28 0.10
N VAL A 217 -9.08 20.68 0.32
CA VAL A 217 -8.34 21.61 -0.53
C VAL A 217 -7.66 20.81 -1.64
N GLN A 218 -8.27 20.81 -2.82
CA GLN A 218 -7.59 20.34 -4.03
C GLN A 218 -6.79 21.50 -4.61
N ALA A 219 -5.66 21.20 -5.24
CA ALA A 219 -4.91 22.21 -5.98
C ALA A 219 -5.77 22.77 -7.14
N ASP A 220 -5.81 24.08 -7.30
CA ASP A 220 -6.49 24.77 -8.39
C ASP A 220 -5.53 25.02 -9.58
N SER A 221 -4.24 24.66 -9.44
CA SER A 221 -3.25 24.75 -10.50
C SER A 221 -2.12 23.72 -10.34
N ALA A 222 -1.37 23.50 -11.42
CA ALA A 222 -0.16 22.67 -11.38
C ALA A 222 0.91 23.21 -10.42
N GLU A 223 1.01 24.54 -10.27
CA GLU A 223 1.98 25.19 -9.37
C GLU A 223 1.60 25.00 -7.90
N GLU A 224 0.30 25.08 -7.57
CA GLU A 224 -0.18 24.73 -6.22
C GLU A 224 0.00 23.25 -5.93
N LEU A 225 -0.24 22.37 -6.91
CA LEU A 225 -0.02 20.94 -6.75
C LEU A 225 1.45 20.61 -6.46
N GLU A 226 2.39 21.32 -7.08
CA GLU A 226 3.82 21.20 -6.78
C GLU A 226 4.19 21.67 -5.38
N GLN A 227 3.54 22.74 -4.89
CA GLN A 227 3.77 23.25 -3.53
C GLN A 227 3.23 22.33 -2.44
N GLN A 228 2.17 21.57 -2.73
CA GLN A 228 1.60 20.62 -1.77
C GLN A 228 2.56 19.48 -1.40
N MET A 229 3.38 19.01 -2.35
CA MET A 229 4.35 17.95 -2.12
C MET A 229 5.33 17.86 -3.29
N THR A 230 6.62 17.98 -2.99
CA THR A 230 7.71 17.65 -3.93
C THR A 230 8.15 16.19 -3.78
N ALA A 231 8.93 15.69 -4.75
CA ALA A 231 9.52 14.35 -4.65
C ALA A 231 10.46 14.23 -3.43
N ASP A 232 11.22 15.28 -3.13
CA ASP A 232 12.15 15.33 -1.99
C ASP A 232 11.40 15.29 -0.65
N ASP A 233 10.32 16.06 -0.52
CA ASP A 233 9.50 16.05 0.72
C ASP A 233 8.88 14.67 0.95
N ALA A 234 8.37 14.06 -0.12
CA ALA A 234 7.76 12.73 -0.05
C ALA A 234 8.77 11.63 0.27
N ALA A 235 9.98 11.71 -0.32
CA ALA A 235 11.07 10.79 -0.03
C ALA A 235 11.56 10.92 1.42
N ALA A 236 11.62 12.15 1.96
CA ALA A 236 11.95 12.37 3.37
C ALA A 236 10.92 11.72 4.29
N VAL A 237 9.62 11.90 4.02
CA VAL A 237 8.57 11.21 4.79
C VAL A 237 8.69 9.69 4.70
N ALA A 238 8.92 9.15 3.50
CA ALA A 238 9.06 7.71 3.33
C ALA A 238 10.28 7.16 4.09
N ALA A 239 11.39 7.89 4.11
CA ALA A 239 12.59 7.53 4.85
C ALA A 239 12.39 7.57 6.37
N ASP A 240 11.76 8.62 6.91
CA ASP A 240 11.47 8.75 8.34
C ASP A 240 10.56 7.61 8.82
N ILE A 241 9.54 7.27 8.03
CA ILE A 241 8.64 6.15 8.30
C ILE A 241 9.41 4.82 8.24
N LEU A 242 10.22 4.60 7.20
CA LEU A 242 10.99 3.36 7.06
C LEU A 242 11.97 3.16 8.23
N ASP A 243 12.70 4.20 8.63
CA ASP A 243 13.66 4.16 9.75
C ASP A 243 12.99 3.74 11.07
N ALA A 244 11.77 4.23 11.32
CA ALA A 244 11.00 3.83 12.50
C ALA A 244 10.63 2.34 12.50
N PHE A 245 10.50 1.73 11.32
CA PHE A 245 10.31 0.29 11.19
C PHE A 245 11.63 -0.47 11.11
N SER A 246 12.75 0.10 10.67
CA SER A 246 14.04 -0.61 10.55
C SER A 246 14.48 -1.33 11.83
N ASN A 247 14.17 -0.79 13.02
CA ASN A 247 14.42 -1.44 14.31
C ASN A 247 13.46 -2.60 14.62
N GLU A 248 12.27 -2.57 14.04
CA GLU A 248 11.24 -3.61 14.17
C GLU A 248 11.47 -4.78 13.20
N LEU A 249 12.40 -4.62 12.24
CA LEU A 249 12.80 -5.58 11.19
C LEU A 249 14.07 -6.39 11.54
N SER A 250 14.76 -6.07 12.63
CA SER A 250 16.03 -6.68 13.05
C SER A 250 15.86 -7.68 14.18
#